data_AF-A0A352A1I6-F1
#
_entry.id   AF-A0A352A1I6-F1
#
_cell.length_a   1.000
_cell.length_b   1.000
_cell.length_c   1.000
_cell.angle_alpha   90.00
_cell.angle_beta   90.00
_cell.angle_gamma   90.00
#
_symmetry.space_group_name_H-M   'P 1'
#
loop_
_entity.id
_entity.type
_entity.pdbx_description
1 polymer ?
#
loop_
_entity_poly.entity_id
_entity_poly.type
_entity_poly.pdbx_seq_one_letter_code
_entity_poly.pdbx_strand_id
1 'polypeptide(L)'
;MKNLVIVESPAKGKTIEKFLGKDFVVKASFGHIRDLAKKDLGIDIENKFTPTYIVSDEKKKTVTELKKLVKEAEKVWIATDEDREGEAIGWHLCEALGIDAKTVSRIVFHEITKPAIEAAIANPRHIDMDLVNAQQARRILDRLVGFKVSPVLWQKIRTGLSAGRVQSVAVKLIVEREREIQEFKPEESWKLRVEAEAKGVKFGIDFARLSGKAKKLKNTEDIQKMLATLGFSVDSLVEKTDKKGNKFYEAATSLEFTLDDADKKNTTRLPGAPFTTSTLQQEASRKLGFSVAQTMTVAQGLYQNGFITYMRTDSVNLSTLAMDACRSYIDTTFGKEYSLAEGRKYKTKQANAQEAHEAIRPAYIDKTPDTIGLEGGELRLYRLIWERTVASQMQEAKIETTTFTFSPTVAPDQEWVSKGEVIKFPGFMKLYV
;
A
#
# COMPACT_ATOMS: atom_id res chain seq x y z
N MET A 1 43.49 -2.68 3.67
CA MET A 1 42.20 -1.99 3.88
C MET A 1 41.62 -2.55 5.18
N LYS A 2 41.12 -1.73 6.12
CA LYS A 2 40.62 -2.28 7.40
C LYS A 2 39.28 -3.02 7.21
N ASN A 3 38.26 -2.33 6.70
CA ASN A 3 36.92 -2.91 6.57
C ASN A 3 36.39 -2.79 5.14
N LEU A 4 35.90 -3.89 4.58
CA LEU A 4 35.14 -3.93 3.33
C LEU A 4 33.67 -4.21 3.64
N VAL A 5 32.77 -3.33 3.21
CA VAL A 5 31.32 -3.52 3.32
C VAL A 5 30.73 -3.77 1.94
N ILE A 6 29.97 -4.85 1.79
CA ILE A 6 29.33 -5.21 0.51
C ILE A 6 27.81 -5.01 0.62
N VAL A 7 27.25 -4.19 -0.27
CA VAL A 7 25.81 -3.84 -0.35
C VAL A 7 25.21 -4.21 -1.71
N GLU A 8 23.89 -4.23 -1.86
CA GLU A 8 23.28 -4.55 -3.17
C GLU A 8 23.42 -3.45 -4.22
N SER A 9 23.35 -2.17 -3.81
CA SER A 9 23.24 -1.05 -4.76
C SER A 9 24.25 0.06 -4.49
N PRO A 10 24.68 0.79 -5.55
CA PRO A 10 25.62 1.90 -5.40
C PRO A 10 25.07 3.06 -4.55
N ALA A 11 23.77 3.37 -4.67
CA ALA A 11 23.15 4.45 -3.90
C ALA A 11 23.18 4.16 -2.40
N LYS A 12 22.77 2.94 -2.00
CA LYS A 12 22.89 2.45 -0.62
C LYS A 12 24.33 2.52 -0.13
N GLY A 13 25.29 2.11 -0.97
CA GLY A 13 26.71 2.16 -0.64
C GLY A 13 27.21 3.56 -0.33
N LYS A 14 26.90 4.53 -1.19
CA LYS A 14 27.26 5.95 -0.98
C LYS A 14 26.66 6.53 0.29
N THR A 15 25.42 6.18 0.63
CA THR A 15 24.76 6.67 1.85
C THR A 15 25.41 6.09 3.11
N ILE A 16 25.68 4.78 3.13
CA ILE A 16 26.32 4.10 4.26
C ILE A 16 27.76 4.58 4.45
N GLU A 17 28.53 4.74 3.37
CA GLU A 17 29.92 5.19 3.42
C GLU A 17 30.07 6.57 4.10
N LYS A 18 29.09 7.47 3.93
CA LYS A 18 29.05 8.77 4.64
C LYS A 18 28.95 8.62 6.16
N PHE A 19 28.34 7.54 6.65
CA PHE A 19 28.15 7.31 8.09
C PHE A 19 29.30 6.54 8.73
N LEU A 20 29.97 5.65 7.97
CA LEU A 20 31.03 4.77 8.48
C LEU A 20 32.42 5.42 8.53
N GLY A 21 32.66 6.45 7.73
CA GLY A 21 33.93 7.17 7.71
C GLY A 21 35.06 6.42 6.99
N LYS A 22 36.30 6.87 7.18
CA LYS A 22 37.46 6.51 6.33
C LYS A 22 37.99 5.09 6.51
N ASP A 23 37.66 4.41 7.61
CA ASP A 23 38.12 3.04 7.90
C ASP A 23 37.34 1.97 7.14
N PHE A 24 36.27 2.35 6.44
CA PHE A 24 35.40 1.46 5.68
C PHE A 24 35.45 1.82 4.20
N VAL A 25 35.54 0.79 3.36
CA VAL A 25 35.30 0.90 1.92
C VAL A 25 34.02 0.16 1.59
N VAL A 26 33.09 0.85 0.95
CA VAL A 26 31.77 0.28 0.62
C VAL A 26 31.69 -0.04 -0.88
N LYS A 27 31.30 -1.26 -1.22
CA LYS A 27 31.18 -1.74 -2.61
C LYS A 27 29.84 -2.39 -2.89
N ALA A 28 29.32 -2.18 -4.09
CA ALA A 28 28.03 -2.73 -4.51
C ALA A 28 28.19 -4.04 -5.31
N SER A 29 27.36 -5.04 -5.01
CA SER A 29 27.24 -6.28 -5.80
C SER A 29 26.37 -6.12 -7.05
N PHE A 30 25.57 -5.05 -7.11
CA PHE A 30 24.53 -4.82 -8.12
C PHE A 30 23.45 -5.91 -8.11
N GLY A 31 22.99 -6.28 -6.91
CA GLY A 31 21.98 -7.32 -6.67
C GLY A 31 22.56 -8.73 -6.65
N HIS A 32 21.79 -9.69 -7.18
CA HIS A 32 22.20 -11.09 -7.32
C HIS A 32 23.43 -11.22 -8.23
N ILE A 33 24.42 -11.99 -7.78
CA ILE A 33 25.66 -12.27 -8.54
C ILE A 33 25.72 -13.69 -9.11
N ARG A 34 24.87 -14.58 -8.60
CA ARG A 34 24.70 -15.96 -9.05
C ARG A 34 23.23 -16.20 -9.37
N ASP A 35 22.96 -17.08 -10.32
CA ASP A 35 21.63 -17.62 -10.58
C ASP A 35 21.73 -19.09 -10.99
N LEU A 36 20.62 -19.80 -10.96
CA LEU A 36 20.51 -21.18 -11.41
C LEU A 36 20.96 -21.30 -12.86
N ALA A 37 21.75 -22.32 -13.16
CA ALA A 37 22.18 -22.64 -14.52
C ALA A 37 20.97 -22.69 -15.47
N LYS A 38 21.16 -22.15 -16.68
CA LYS A 38 20.11 -22.10 -17.70
C LYS A 38 19.91 -23.44 -18.42
N LYS A 39 20.95 -24.27 -18.46
CA LYS A 39 20.91 -25.61 -19.06
C LYS A 39 20.31 -26.63 -18.07
N ASP A 40 19.57 -27.60 -18.61
CA ASP A 40 19.15 -28.82 -17.93
C ASP A 40 18.48 -28.61 -16.56
N LEU A 41 17.50 -27.69 -16.50
CA LEU A 41 16.77 -27.27 -15.29
C LEU A 41 17.62 -26.54 -14.22
N GLY A 42 18.91 -26.86 -14.11
CA GLY A 42 19.84 -26.34 -13.10
C GLY A 42 19.53 -26.84 -11.68
N ILE A 43 18.73 -27.90 -11.55
CA ILE A 43 18.30 -28.49 -10.28
C ILE A 43 18.36 -30.01 -10.42
N ASP A 44 19.12 -30.66 -9.54
CA ASP A 44 19.18 -32.11 -9.44
C ASP A 44 18.04 -32.61 -8.54
N ILE A 45 16.99 -33.13 -9.14
CA ILE A 45 15.79 -33.60 -8.44
C ILE A 45 16.08 -34.89 -7.64
N GLU A 46 16.92 -35.77 -8.16
CA GLU A 46 17.22 -37.07 -7.54
C GLU A 46 18.07 -36.88 -6.29
N ASN A 47 19.03 -35.94 -6.34
CA ASN A 47 19.89 -35.59 -5.22
C ASN A 47 19.32 -34.43 -4.39
N LYS A 48 18.11 -34.63 -3.84
CA LYS A 48 17.48 -33.72 -2.86
C LYS A 48 17.34 -32.26 -3.34
N PHE A 49 17.00 -32.07 -4.61
CA PHE A 49 16.81 -30.73 -5.22
C PHE A 49 18.07 -29.85 -5.21
N THR A 50 19.27 -30.43 -5.26
CA THR A 50 20.52 -29.68 -5.22
C THR A 50 20.61 -28.69 -6.40
N PRO A 51 20.68 -27.37 -6.15
CA PRO A 51 20.74 -26.38 -7.21
C PRO A 51 22.17 -26.16 -7.73
N THR A 52 22.32 -26.06 -9.05
CA THR A 52 23.58 -25.64 -9.68
C THR A 52 23.54 -24.15 -9.97
N TYR A 53 24.23 -23.37 -9.15
CA TYR A 53 24.35 -21.92 -9.31
C TYR A 53 25.62 -21.53 -10.06
N ILE A 54 25.48 -20.65 -11.06
CA ILE A 54 26.58 -20.07 -11.82
C ILE A 54 26.65 -18.57 -11.62
N VAL A 55 27.85 -17.99 -11.69
CA VAL A 55 28.02 -16.54 -11.73
C VAL A 55 27.50 -16.03 -13.07
N SER A 56 26.55 -15.09 -13.03
CA SER A 56 25.99 -14.48 -14.24
C SER A 56 27.09 -13.79 -15.05
N ASP A 57 27.06 -13.91 -16.38
CA ASP A 57 28.11 -13.38 -17.25
C ASP A 57 28.36 -11.89 -17.04
N GLU A 58 27.29 -11.10 -16.90
CA GLU A 58 27.33 -9.67 -16.58
C GLU A 58 27.97 -9.32 -15.22
N LYS A 59 28.09 -10.29 -14.30
CA LYS A 59 28.59 -10.08 -12.92
C LYS A 59 30.02 -10.56 -12.72
N LYS A 60 30.62 -11.21 -13.70
CA LYS A 60 32.00 -11.74 -13.61
C LYS A 60 33.02 -10.68 -13.23
N LYS A 61 32.95 -9.49 -13.85
CA LYS A 61 33.85 -8.37 -13.55
C LYS A 61 33.72 -7.91 -12.09
N THR A 62 32.48 -7.73 -11.63
CA THR A 62 32.18 -7.34 -10.24
C THR A 62 32.69 -8.37 -9.24
N VAL A 63 32.47 -9.67 -9.50
CA VAL A 63 32.97 -10.75 -8.63
C VAL A 63 34.50 -10.75 -8.58
N THR A 64 35.19 -10.55 -9.71
CA THR A 64 36.65 -10.45 -9.74
C THR A 64 37.17 -9.26 -8.93
N GLU A 65 36.54 -8.08 -9.05
CA GLU A 65 36.89 -6.90 -8.25
C GLU A 65 36.67 -7.16 -6.76
N LEU A 66 35.51 -7.69 -6.38
CA LEU A 66 35.18 -8.00 -4.99
C LEU A 66 36.13 -9.04 -4.40
N LYS A 67 36.51 -10.08 -5.15
CA LYS A 67 37.51 -11.09 -4.70
C LYS A 67 38.87 -10.45 -4.39
N LYS A 68 39.29 -9.47 -5.18
CA LYS A 68 40.54 -8.73 -4.92
C LYS A 68 40.42 -7.96 -3.60
N LEU A 69 39.34 -7.22 -3.42
CA LEU A 69 39.12 -6.41 -2.21
C LEU A 69 38.97 -7.24 -0.95
N VAL A 70 38.33 -8.41 -1.04
CA VAL A 70 38.20 -9.37 0.07
C VAL A 70 39.57 -9.84 0.55
N LYS A 71 40.54 -10.06 -0.35
CA LYS A 71 41.91 -10.43 0.03
C LYS A 71 42.71 -9.30 0.67
N GLU A 72 42.35 -8.04 0.39
CA GLU A 72 43.03 -6.84 0.90
C GLU A 72 42.41 -6.30 2.20
N ALA A 73 41.22 -6.80 2.57
CA ALA A 73 40.47 -6.36 3.74
C ALA A 73 40.80 -7.20 4.98
N GLU A 74 41.02 -6.55 6.12
CA GLU A 74 41.17 -7.26 7.41
C GLU A 74 39.84 -7.86 7.87
N LYS A 75 38.72 -7.17 7.61
CA LYS A 75 37.37 -7.64 7.93
C LYS A 75 36.39 -7.35 6.80
N VAL A 76 35.52 -8.32 6.51
CA VAL A 76 34.46 -8.21 5.51
C VAL A 76 33.08 -8.21 6.18
N TRP A 77 32.21 -7.32 5.71
CA TRP A 77 30.86 -7.12 6.20
C TRP A 77 29.85 -7.26 5.06
N ILE A 78 28.79 -8.02 5.29
CA ILE A 78 27.66 -8.15 4.36
C ILE A 78 26.51 -7.26 4.87
N ALA A 79 26.08 -6.32 4.04
CA ALA A 79 25.09 -5.29 4.37
C ALA A 79 23.93 -5.26 3.35
N THR A 80 23.44 -6.44 2.98
CA THR A 80 22.27 -6.64 2.13
C THR A 80 20.97 -6.32 2.88
N ASP A 81 19.86 -6.17 2.17
CA ASP A 81 18.55 -5.91 2.80
C ASP A 81 18.13 -7.04 3.74
N GLU A 82 17.25 -6.74 4.70
CA GLU A 82 16.87 -7.66 5.78
C GLU A 82 15.74 -8.65 5.41
N ASP A 83 15.38 -8.74 4.14
CA ASP A 83 14.46 -9.77 3.66
C ASP A 83 15.21 -11.06 3.27
N ARG A 84 14.45 -12.13 3.02
CA ARG A 84 15.02 -13.41 2.54
C ARG A 84 15.80 -13.27 1.21
N GLU A 85 15.47 -12.28 0.37
CA GLU A 85 16.19 -12.05 -0.89
C GLU A 85 17.57 -11.46 -0.60
N GLY A 86 17.65 -10.45 0.26
CA GLY A 86 18.91 -9.87 0.73
C GLY A 86 19.77 -10.89 1.47
N GLU A 87 19.17 -11.79 2.25
CA GLU A 87 19.91 -12.87 2.90
C GLU A 87 20.48 -13.87 1.89
N ALA A 88 19.71 -14.26 0.88
CA ALA A 88 20.19 -15.12 -0.21
C ALA A 88 21.28 -14.45 -1.05
N ILE A 89 21.20 -13.14 -1.31
CA ILE A 89 22.28 -12.37 -1.96
C ILE A 89 23.54 -12.41 -1.09
N GLY A 90 23.40 -12.20 0.22
CA GLY A 90 24.50 -12.29 1.18
C GLY A 90 25.18 -13.65 1.17
N TRP A 91 24.41 -14.73 1.17
CA TRP A 91 24.93 -16.09 1.03
C TRP A 91 25.61 -16.34 -0.32
N HIS A 92 24.99 -15.91 -1.43
CA HIS A 92 25.60 -16.03 -2.76
C HIS A 92 26.92 -15.26 -2.88
N LEU A 93 27.05 -14.10 -2.23
CA LEU A 93 28.29 -13.36 -2.10
C LEU A 93 29.34 -14.17 -1.36
N CYS A 94 28.99 -14.77 -0.22
CA CYS A 94 29.91 -15.59 0.55
C CYS A 94 30.49 -16.73 -0.30
N GLU A 95 29.61 -17.51 -0.93
CA GLU A 95 29.98 -18.62 -1.80
C GLU A 95 30.82 -18.19 -3.01
N ALA A 96 30.44 -17.11 -3.70
CA ALA A 96 31.15 -16.67 -4.89
C ALA A 96 32.53 -16.10 -4.57
N LEU A 97 32.67 -15.45 -3.41
CA LEU A 97 33.88 -14.75 -2.98
C LEU A 97 34.81 -15.64 -2.14
N GLY A 98 34.36 -16.83 -1.73
CA GLY A 98 35.11 -17.76 -0.89
C GLY A 98 35.17 -17.33 0.58
N ILE A 99 34.11 -16.70 1.06
CA ILE A 99 33.95 -16.25 2.45
C ILE A 99 33.07 -17.27 3.18
N ASP A 100 33.41 -17.61 4.41
CA ASP A 100 32.59 -18.49 5.24
C ASP A 100 31.35 -17.75 5.77
N ALA A 101 30.16 -18.18 5.31
CA ALA A 101 28.87 -17.61 5.69
C ALA A 101 28.57 -17.72 7.20
N LYS A 102 29.20 -18.69 7.90
CA LYS A 102 28.99 -18.91 9.35
C LYS A 102 29.72 -17.89 10.22
N THR A 103 30.79 -17.28 9.71
CA THR A 103 31.68 -16.42 10.48
C THR A 103 31.71 -14.98 9.98
N VAL A 104 31.29 -14.74 8.73
CA VAL A 104 31.19 -13.37 8.19
C VAL A 104 30.26 -12.50 9.04
N SER A 105 30.62 -11.23 9.20
CA SER A 105 29.78 -10.26 9.87
C SER A 105 28.66 -9.79 8.94
N ARG A 106 27.41 -10.05 9.33
CA ARG A 106 26.18 -9.64 8.63
C ARG A 106 25.51 -8.52 9.42
N ILE A 107 25.35 -7.35 8.80
CA ILE A 107 24.69 -6.20 9.44
C ILE A 107 23.33 -5.96 8.80
N VAL A 108 22.29 -5.77 9.61
CA VAL A 108 20.91 -5.51 9.17
C VAL A 108 20.39 -4.20 9.74
N PHE A 109 19.49 -3.56 9.02
CA PHE A 109 18.90 -2.29 9.40
C PHE A 109 17.62 -2.04 8.59
N HIS A 110 16.62 -1.44 9.23
CA HIS A 110 15.35 -1.09 8.60
C HIS A 110 15.32 0.35 8.06
N GLU A 111 16.32 1.16 8.38
CA GLU A 111 16.51 2.52 7.86
C GLU A 111 18.00 2.87 7.74
N ILE A 112 18.33 3.75 6.80
CA ILE A 112 19.71 4.14 6.54
C ILE A 112 19.99 5.47 7.24
N THR A 113 20.09 5.41 8.57
CA THR A 113 20.44 6.54 9.45
C THR A 113 21.77 6.27 10.14
N LYS A 114 22.48 7.34 10.55
CA LYS A 114 23.75 7.18 11.27
C LYS A 114 23.60 6.28 12.52
N PRO A 115 22.61 6.50 13.42
CA PRO A 115 22.43 5.64 14.59
C PRO A 115 22.12 4.18 14.24
N ALA A 116 21.27 3.93 13.23
CA ALA A 116 20.92 2.57 12.83
C ALA A 116 22.13 1.80 12.28
N ILE A 117 22.95 2.46 11.46
CA ILE A 117 24.16 1.86 10.89
C ILE A 117 25.24 1.61 11.96
N GLU A 118 25.45 2.56 12.88
CA GLU A 118 26.38 2.38 14.01
C GLU A 118 25.95 1.22 14.93
N ALA A 119 24.64 1.13 15.24
CA ALA A 119 24.09 0.04 16.03
C ALA A 119 24.24 -1.33 15.34
N ALA A 120 24.05 -1.37 14.01
CA ALA A 120 24.20 -2.59 13.22
C ALA A 120 25.65 -3.08 13.16
N ILE A 121 26.63 -2.17 13.11
CA ILE A 121 28.06 -2.54 13.20
C ILE A 121 28.46 -3.00 14.59
N ALA A 122 27.91 -2.38 15.64
CA ALA A 122 28.18 -2.79 17.00
C ALA A 122 27.64 -4.20 17.31
N ASN A 123 26.55 -4.60 16.65
CA ASN A 123 25.86 -5.87 16.89
C ASN A 123 25.66 -6.67 15.58
N PRO A 124 26.73 -7.13 14.91
CA PRO A 124 26.58 -7.94 13.72
C PRO A 124 26.02 -9.32 14.07
N ARG A 125 25.23 -9.87 13.16
CA ARG A 125 24.82 -11.28 13.17
C ARG A 125 25.61 -12.07 12.12
N HIS A 126 25.22 -13.32 11.91
CA HIS A 126 25.70 -14.16 10.80
C HIS A 126 24.60 -14.37 9.77
N ILE A 127 24.96 -14.99 8.64
CA ILE A 127 24.00 -15.38 7.61
C ILE A 127 23.02 -16.40 8.21
N ASP A 128 21.74 -16.09 8.11
CA ASP A 128 20.64 -16.95 8.52
C ASP A 128 20.32 -17.94 7.40
N MET A 129 20.74 -19.19 7.60
CA MET A 129 20.53 -20.23 6.62
C MET A 129 19.06 -20.65 6.45
N ASP A 130 18.19 -20.41 7.42
CA ASP A 130 16.76 -20.72 7.28
C ASP A 130 16.09 -19.73 6.32
N LEU A 131 16.44 -18.45 6.41
CA LEU A 131 16.00 -17.44 5.43
C LEU A 131 16.54 -17.73 4.03
N VAL A 132 17.82 -18.10 3.92
CA VAL A 132 18.44 -18.51 2.65
C VAL A 132 17.71 -19.73 2.08
N ASN A 133 17.48 -20.77 2.89
CA ASN A 133 16.78 -21.99 2.46
C ASN A 133 15.34 -21.71 2.04
N ALA A 134 14.63 -20.80 2.73
CA ALA A 134 13.30 -20.36 2.33
C ALA A 134 13.29 -19.66 0.95
N GLN A 135 14.29 -18.83 0.67
CA GLN A 135 14.46 -18.19 -0.64
C GLN A 135 14.80 -19.22 -1.73
N GLN A 136 15.75 -20.13 -1.45
CA GLN A 136 16.14 -21.19 -2.38
C GLN A 136 14.97 -22.13 -2.70
N ALA A 137 14.21 -22.56 -1.68
CA ALA A 137 13.03 -23.39 -1.86
C ALA A 137 12.00 -22.73 -2.79
N ARG A 138 11.75 -21.43 -2.62
CA ARG A 138 10.89 -20.65 -3.53
C ARG A 138 11.49 -20.63 -4.95
N ARG A 139 12.78 -20.36 -5.09
CA ARG A 139 13.46 -20.27 -6.39
C ARG A 139 13.39 -21.60 -7.17
N ILE A 140 13.63 -22.71 -6.48
CA ILE A 140 13.53 -24.08 -6.99
C ILE A 140 12.08 -24.39 -7.40
N LEU A 141 11.11 -24.11 -6.53
CA LEU A 141 9.69 -24.35 -6.82
C LEU A 141 9.22 -23.59 -8.08
N ASP A 142 9.53 -22.30 -8.17
CA ASP A 142 9.13 -21.48 -9.31
C ASP A 142 9.82 -21.96 -10.61
N ARG A 143 11.07 -22.43 -10.54
CA ARG A 143 11.78 -23.06 -11.67
C ARG A 143 11.12 -24.37 -12.11
N LEU A 144 10.74 -25.24 -11.18
CA LEU A 144 10.06 -26.50 -11.47
C LEU A 144 8.71 -26.28 -12.15
N VAL A 145 7.89 -25.37 -11.63
CA VAL A 145 6.59 -25.04 -12.25
C VAL A 145 6.79 -24.46 -13.64
N GLY A 146 7.68 -23.49 -13.80
CA GLY A 146 7.95 -22.87 -15.10
C GLY A 146 8.40 -23.90 -16.14
N PHE A 147 9.34 -24.78 -15.78
CA PHE A 147 9.91 -25.76 -16.70
C PHE A 147 8.96 -26.90 -17.04
N LYS A 148 8.18 -27.40 -16.07
CA LYS A 148 7.25 -28.52 -16.30
C LYS A 148 5.93 -28.10 -16.94
N VAL A 149 5.41 -26.91 -16.62
CA VAL A 149 4.06 -26.50 -17.05
C VAL A 149 4.09 -25.71 -18.37
N SER A 150 5.13 -24.90 -18.64
CA SER A 150 5.18 -24.10 -19.88
C SER A 150 5.10 -24.93 -21.17
N PRO A 151 5.77 -26.11 -21.29
CA PRO A 151 5.65 -26.96 -22.47
C PRO A 151 4.21 -27.42 -22.75
N VAL A 152 3.42 -27.66 -21.69
CA VAL A 152 1.99 -28.02 -21.83
C VAL A 152 1.21 -26.85 -22.44
N LEU A 153 1.48 -25.62 -22.01
CA LEU A 153 0.87 -24.42 -22.58
C LEU A 153 1.25 -24.24 -24.05
N TRP A 154 2.49 -24.57 -24.43
CA TRP A 154 2.94 -24.49 -25.82
C TRP A 154 2.22 -25.48 -26.72
N GLN A 155 2.03 -26.71 -26.25
CA GLN A 155 1.34 -27.76 -26.99
C GLN A 155 -0.17 -27.54 -27.08
N LYS A 156 -0.80 -26.98 -26.04
CA LYS A 156 -2.27 -26.87 -25.93
C LYS A 156 -2.84 -25.51 -26.28
N ILE A 157 -2.04 -24.45 -26.24
CA ILE A 157 -2.52 -23.07 -26.41
C ILE A 157 -1.69 -22.33 -27.46
N ARG A 158 -0.44 -21.97 -27.13
CA ARG A 158 0.45 -21.21 -28.03
C ARG A 158 1.90 -21.30 -27.56
N THR A 159 2.82 -21.47 -28.51
CA THR A 159 4.26 -21.42 -28.26
C THR A 159 4.68 -20.08 -27.65
N GLY A 160 5.71 -20.11 -26.78
CA GLY A 160 6.25 -18.92 -26.13
C GLY A 160 5.48 -18.41 -24.90
N LEU A 161 4.38 -19.06 -24.50
CA LEU A 161 3.70 -18.75 -23.23
C LEU A 161 4.53 -19.20 -22.01
N SER A 162 4.46 -18.46 -20.91
CA SER A 162 5.13 -18.86 -19.65
C SER A 162 4.10 -19.26 -18.60
N ALA A 163 4.37 -20.37 -17.92
CA ALA A 163 3.64 -20.77 -16.74
C ALA A 163 4.28 -20.14 -15.50
N GLY A 164 3.47 -19.51 -14.65
CA GLY A 164 3.93 -18.91 -13.41
C GLY A 164 2.97 -19.22 -12.27
N ARG A 165 3.46 -19.90 -11.23
CA ARG A 165 2.64 -20.39 -10.11
C ARG A 165 1.74 -19.30 -9.50
N VAL A 166 2.27 -18.11 -9.27
CA VAL A 166 1.53 -16.97 -8.69
C VAL A 166 0.83 -16.13 -9.78
N GLN A 167 1.49 -15.94 -10.94
CA GLN A 167 0.96 -15.13 -12.04
C GLN A 167 -0.34 -15.72 -12.59
N SER A 168 -0.40 -17.05 -12.77
CA SER A 168 -1.59 -17.72 -13.28
C SER A 168 -2.80 -17.57 -12.34
N VAL A 169 -2.59 -17.52 -11.02
CA VAL A 169 -3.67 -17.27 -10.05
C VAL A 169 -4.15 -15.82 -10.12
N ALA A 170 -3.24 -14.85 -10.27
CA ALA A 170 -3.62 -13.45 -10.47
C ALA A 170 -4.43 -13.23 -11.76
N VAL A 171 -4.01 -13.87 -12.87
CA VAL A 171 -4.76 -13.86 -14.13
C VAL A 171 -6.13 -14.50 -13.94
N LYS A 172 -6.21 -15.62 -13.20
CA LYS A 172 -7.48 -16.28 -12.89
C LYS A 172 -8.48 -15.33 -12.21
N LEU A 173 -8.05 -14.54 -11.22
CA LEU A 173 -8.93 -13.58 -10.53
C LEU A 173 -9.51 -12.52 -11.48
N ILE A 174 -8.72 -12.05 -12.45
CA ILE A 174 -9.18 -11.10 -13.47
C ILE A 174 -10.20 -11.76 -14.39
N VAL A 175 -9.91 -12.99 -14.84
CA VAL A 175 -10.82 -13.76 -15.71
C VAL A 175 -12.14 -14.08 -15.01
N GLU A 176 -12.11 -14.44 -13.72
CA GLU A 176 -13.33 -14.68 -12.93
C GLU A 176 -14.16 -13.41 -12.80
N ARG A 177 -13.55 -12.26 -12.49
CA ARG A 177 -14.27 -10.98 -12.46
C ARG A 177 -14.85 -10.60 -13.83
N GLU A 178 -14.13 -10.84 -14.91
CA GLU A 178 -14.62 -10.56 -16.25
C GLU A 178 -15.83 -11.44 -16.61
N ARG A 179 -15.82 -12.72 -16.21
CA ARG A 179 -16.98 -13.61 -16.36
C ARG A 179 -18.17 -13.14 -15.53
N GLU A 180 -17.95 -12.72 -14.29
CA GLU A 180 -18.99 -12.11 -13.45
C GLU A 180 -19.64 -10.88 -14.15
N ILE A 181 -18.83 -10.04 -14.80
CA ILE A 181 -19.31 -8.87 -15.55
C ILE A 181 -20.09 -9.28 -16.79
N GLN A 182 -19.64 -10.29 -17.54
CA GLN A 182 -20.32 -10.79 -18.74
C GLN A 182 -21.64 -11.50 -18.42
N GLU A 183 -21.70 -12.20 -17.29
CA GLU A 183 -22.91 -12.88 -16.81
C GLU A 183 -23.87 -11.93 -16.06
N PHE A 184 -23.42 -10.71 -15.73
CA PHE A 184 -24.23 -9.72 -15.05
C PHE A 184 -25.42 -9.30 -15.92
N LYS A 185 -26.63 -9.52 -15.40
CA LYS A 185 -27.89 -9.07 -16.01
C LYS A 185 -28.33 -7.79 -15.30
N PRO A 186 -28.24 -6.61 -15.95
CA PRO A 186 -28.68 -5.37 -15.33
C PRO A 186 -30.17 -5.43 -14.98
N GLU A 187 -30.51 -5.06 -13.75
CA GLU A 187 -31.89 -4.86 -13.33
C GLU A 187 -32.21 -3.36 -13.27
N GLU A 188 -33.36 -2.99 -13.82
CA GLU A 188 -33.86 -1.62 -13.74
C GLU A 188 -34.14 -1.24 -12.27
N SER A 189 -33.76 -0.03 -11.90
CA SER A 189 -34.14 0.54 -10.61
C SER A 189 -34.16 2.06 -10.69
N TRP A 190 -35.08 2.64 -9.94
CA TRP A 190 -35.30 4.08 -9.91
C TRP A 190 -35.10 4.63 -8.51
N LYS A 191 -34.67 5.89 -8.46
CA LYS A 191 -34.61 6.70 -7.25
C LYS A 191 -35.44 7.95 -7.48
N LEU A 192 -36.22 8.33 -6.47
CA LEU A 192 -36.92 9.61 -6.46
C LEU A 192 -36.20 10.56 -5.52
N ARG A 193 -35.91 11.74 -6.04
CA ARG A 193 -35.31 12.85 -5.31
C ARG A 193 -36.17 14.08 -5.51
N VAL A 194 -36.37 14.84 -4.44
CA VAL A 194 -36.93 16.19 -4.48
C VAL A 194 -35.83 17.17 -4.11
N GLU A 195 -35.68 18.22 -4.92
CA GLU A 195 -34.87 19.39 -4.57
C GLU A 195 -35.75 20.32 -3.72
N ALA A 196 -35.53 20.31 -2.41
CA ALA A 196 -36.28 21.09 -1.44
C ALA A 196 -35.57 22.40 -1.11
N GLU A 197 -36.33 23.39 -0.66
CA GLU A 197 -35.81 24.65 -0.13
C GLU A 197 -36.49 24.97 1.20
N ALA A 198 -35.70 25.29 2.22
CA ALA A 198 -36.20 25.76 3.50
C ALA A 198 -35.35 26.94 3.98
N LYS A 199 -35.99 28.06 4.33
CA LYS A 199 -35.31 29.28 4.82
C LYS A 199 -34.17 29.75 3.89
N GLY A 200 -34.35 29.62 2.58
CA GLY A 200 -33.35 30.00 1.57
C GLY A 200 -32.21 28.99 1.37
N VAL A 201 -32.24 27.84 2.05
CA VAL A 201 -31.25 26.76 1.89
C VAL A 201 -31.85 25.65 1.02
N LYS A 202 -31.17 25.32 -0.07
CA LYS A 202 -31.54 24.23 -0.99
C LYS A 202 -30.84 22.93 -0.61
N PHE A 203 -31.58 21.82 -0.64
CA PHE A 203 -31.06 20.49 -0.34
C PHE A 203 -31.91 19.40 -0.99
N GLY A 204 -31.30 18.23 -1.25
CA GLY A 204 -32.01 17.07 -1.76
C GLY A 204 -32.61 16.22 -0.63
N ILE A 205 -33.83 15.72 -0.84
CA ILE A 205 -34.46 14.66 -0.05
C ILE A 205 -34.73 13.46 -0.97
N ASP A 206 -34.35 12.26 -0.53
CA ASP A 206 -34.49 11.02 -1.30
C ASP A 206 -35.59 10.14 -0.68
N PHE A 207 -36.44 9.53 -1.51
CA PHE A 207 -37.46 8.59 -1.03
C PHE A 207 -36.80 7.36 -0.38
N ALA A 208 -37.28 6.96 0.81
CA ALA A 208 -36.72 5.86 1.58
C ALA A 208 -37.73 4.74 1.87
N ARG A 209 -38.94 5.07 2.34
CA ARG A 209 -39.93 4.07 2.77
C ARG A 209 -41.36 4.46 2.38
N LEU A 210 -42.21 3.44 2.24
CA LEU A 210 -43.66 3.58 2.13
C LEU A 210 -44.31 2.75 3.23
N SER A 211 -45.20 3.36 4.00
CA SER A 211 -45.91 2.76 5.14
C SER A 211 -44.95 2.03 6.11
N GLY A 212 -43.81 2.67 6.41
CA GLY A 212 -42.78 2.16 7.33
C GLY A 212 -41.87 1.05 6.77
N LYS A 213 -42.04 0.63 5.50
CA LYS A 213 -41.20 -0.39 4.86
C LYS A 213 -40.33 0.19 3.75
N ALA A 214 -39.06 -0.21 3.72
CA ALA A 214 -38.18 0.14 2.61
C ALA A 214 -38.78 -0.38 1.29
N LYS A 215 -39.05 0.53 0.34
CA LYS A 215 -39.64 0.22 -0.95
C LYS A 215 -38.62 0.53 -2.04
N LYS A 216 -38.20 -0.51 -2.77
CA LYS A 216 -37.40 -0.35 -4.00
C LYS A 216 -38.36 -0.09 -5.16
N LEU A 217 -38.03 0.89 -5.99
CA LEU A 217 -38.77 1.23 -7.22
C LEU A 217 -38.05 0.51 -8.37
N LYS A 218 -38.62 -0.59 -8.87
CA LYS A 218 -37.93 -1.53 -9.76
C LYS A 218 -38.23 -1.32 -11.25
N ASN A 219 -39.30 -0.61 -11.56
CA ASN A 219 -39.76 -0.42 -12.93
C ASN A 219 -40.60 0.86 -13.06
N THR A 220 -40.95 1.20 -14.28
CA THR A 220 -41.84 2.34 -14.61
C THR A 220 -43.18 2.29 -13.87
N GLU A 221 -43.77 1.10 -13.64
CA GLU A 221 -45.07 0.98 -12.95
C GLU A 221 -44.96 1.38 -11.47
N ASP A 222 -43.89 0.98 -10.78
CA ASP A 222 -43.60 1.41 -9.41
C ASP A 222 -43.47 2.95 -9.36
N ILE A 223 -42.82 3.56 -10.36
CA ILE A 223 -42.67 5.02 -10.45
C ILE A 223 -44.00 5.72 -10.74
N GLN A 224 -44.82 5.19 -11.66
CA GLN A 224 -46.15 5.72 -11.94
C GLN A 224 -47.03 5.72 -10.70
N LYS A 225 -47.10 4.59 -9.98
CA LYS A 225 -47.86 4.49 -8.72
C LYS A 225 -47.35 5.49 -7.68
N MET A 226 -46.03 5.57 -7.54
CA MET A 226 -45.40 6.46 -6.58
C MET A 226 -45.64 7.94 -6.90
N LEU A 227 -45.50 8.36 -8.15
CA LEU A 227 -45.79 9.72 -8.59
C LEU A 227 -47.28 10.07 -8.46
N ALA A 228 -48.18 9.12 -8.76
CA ALA A 228 -49.62 9.32 -8.61
C ALA A 228 -50.02 9.65 -7.16
N THR A 229 -49.40 8.99 -6.17
CA THR A 229 -49.65 9.32 -4.74
C THR A 229 -49.23 10.73 -4.34
N LEU A 230 -48.33 11.35 -5.11
CA LEU A 230 -47.87 12.72 -4.93
C LEU A 230 -48.64 13.72 -5.81
N GLY A 231 -49.62 13.25 -6.60
CA GLY A 231 -50.38 14.08 -7.53
C GLY A 231 -49.70 14.33 -8.88
N PHE A 232 -48.70 13.52 -9.26
CA PHE A 232 -47.97 13.65 -10.53
C PHE A 232 -48.31 12.55 -11.53
N SER A 233 -48.35 12.94 -12.81
CA SER A 233 -48.33 12.00 -13.93
C SER A 233 -46.92 11.92 -14.52
N VAL A 234 -46.55 10.73 -15.00
CA VAL A 234 -45.29 10.52 -15.74
C VAL A 234 -45.24 11.34 -17.03
N ASP A 235 -46.40 11.66 -17.62
CA ASP A 235 -46.49 12.50 -18.82
C ASP A 235 -46.00 13.94 -18.58
N SER A 236 -45.92 14.37 -17.32
CA SER A 236 -45.40 15.70 -16.94
C SER A 236 -43.88 15.74 -16.78
N LEU A 237 -43.21 14.58 -16.93
CA LEU A 237 -41.77 14.49 -16.76
C LEU A 237 -41.01 14.90 -18.02
N VAL A 238 -39.97 15.70 -17.84
CA VAL A 238 -39.04 16.10 -18.90
C VAL A 238 -37.78 15.24 -18.78
N GLU A 239 -37.45 14.51 -19.85
CA GLU A 239 -36.17 13.78 -19.94
C GLU A 239 -35.01 14.76 -20.04
N LYS A 240 -34.00 14.54 -19.20
CA LYS A 240 -32.72 15.24 -19.22
C LYS A 240 -31.57 14.26 -19.16
N THR A 241 -30.40 14.75 -19.55
CA THR A 241 -29.16 13.99 -19.52
C THR A 241 -28.12 14.77 -18.73
N ASP A 242 -27.48 14.12 -17.77
CA ASP A 242 -26.38 14.73 -17.02
C ASP A 242 -25.08 14.83 -17.85
N LYS A 243 -24.07 15.50 -17.31
CA LYS A 243 -22.75 15.63 -17.99
C LYS A 243 -22.03 14.30 -18.24
N LYS A 244 -22.48 13.21 -17.62
CA LYS A 244 -21.91 11.86 -17.74
C LYS A 244 -22.73 10.98 -18.71
N GLY A 245 -23.80 11.51 -19.31
CA GLY A 245 -24.67 10.77 -20.21
C GLY A 245 -25.79 9.98 -19.53
N ASN A 246 -25.98 10.11 -18.21
CA ASN A 246 -27.07 9.43 -17.50
C ASN A 246 -28.38 10.17 -17.75
N LYS A 247 -29.41 9.42 -18.14
CA LYS A 247 -30.77 9.94 -18.28
C LYS A 247 -31.45 10.05 -16.92
N PHE A 248 -32.14 11.16 -16.70
CA PHE A 248 -33.04 11.37 -15.57
C PHE A 248 -34.26 12.17 -16.00
N TYR A 249 -35.29 12.18 -15.17
CA TYR A 249 -36.58 12.78 -15.49
C TYR A 249 -36.93 13.78 -14.40
N GLU A 250 -37.35 14.98 -14.77
CA GLU A 250 -37.74 16.03 -13.82
C GLU A 250 -39.16 16.54 -14.06
N ALA A 251 -39.82 17.00 -13.00
CA ALA A 251 -41.02 17.81 -13.08
C ALA A 251 -40.76 19.15 -12.37
N ALA A 252 -41.19 20.25 -12.97
CA ALA A 252 -41.14 21.58 -12.36
C ALA A 252 -42.45 21.86 -11.64
N THR A 253 -42.50 21.53 -10.35
CA THR A 253 -43.68 21.66 -9.51
C THR A 253 -43.29 21.87 -8.05
N SER A 254 -44.24 22.29 -7.22
CA SER A 254 -44.03 22.51 -5.80
C SER A 254 -44.78 21.45 -4.98
N LEU A 255 -44.08 20.86 -4.03
CA LEU A 255 -44.64 19.98 -3.00
C LEU A 255 -44.28 20.55 -1.63
N GLU A 256 -45.22 20.43 -0.70
CA GLU A 256 -44.95 20.73 0.70
C GLU A 256 -44.56 19.46 1.46
N PHE A 257 -43.49 19.58 2.25
CA PHE A 257 -43.00 18.51 3.11
C PHE A 257 -42.99 18.96 4.55
N THR A 258 -43.37 18.07 5.46
CA THR A 258 -43.20 18.23 6.91
C THR A 258 -41.90 17.55 7.33
N LEU A 259 -41.18 18.18 8.27
CA LEU A 259 -40.07 17.53 8.96
C LEU A 259 -40.64 16.73 10.13
N ASP A 260 -40.52 15.41 10.06
CA ASP A 260 -41.11 14.50 11.04
C ASP A 260 -40.11 14.17 12.16
N ASP A 261 -38.83 14.00 11.81
CA ASP A 261 -37.77 13.67 12.76
C ASP A 261 -36.40 14.19 12.32
N ALA A 262 -35.52 14.42 13.30
CA ALA A 262 -34.13 14.80 13.08
C ALA A 262 -33.22 14.04 14.06
N ASP A 263 -32.74 12.86 13.64
CA ASP A 263 -31.86 12.00 14.42
C ASP A 263 -30.40 12.43 14.27
N LYS A 264 -29.77 12.79 15.39
CA LYS A 264 -28.36 13.21 15.44
C LYS A 264 -27.51 12.14 16.09
N LYS A 265 -26.47 11.71 15.38
CA LYS A 265 -25.51 10.71 15.86
C LYS A 265 -24.10 11.25 15.79
N ASN A 266 -23.43 11.25 16.93
CA ASN A 266 -22.00 11.51 17.00
C ASN A 266 -21.23 10.23 16.71
N THR A 267 -20.35 10.28 15.72
CA THR A 267 -19.48 9.19 15.33
C THR A 267 -18.03 9.67 15.31
N THR A 268 -17.11 8.73 15.41
CA THR A 268 -15.68 9.00 15.33
C THR A 268 -15.08 8.27 14.14
N ARG A 269 -14.22 8.95 13.39
CA ARG A 269 -13.44 8.35 12.32
C ARG A 269 -11.98 8.25 12.75
N LEU A 270 -11.46 7.03 12.78
CA LEU A 270 -10.06 6.76 13.11
C LEU A 270 -9.15 7.03 11.91
N PRO A 271 -7.92 7.51 12.14
CA PRO A 271 -6.91 7.54 11.10
C PRO A 271 -6.52 6.11 10.69
N GLY A 272 -6.23 5.93 9.41
CA GLY A 272 -5.72 4.66 8.93
C GLY A 272 -4.29 4.40 9.41
N ALA A 273 -3.92 3.12 9.49
CA ALA A 273 -2.59 2.69 9.93
C ALA A 273 -1.46 3.25 9.03
N PRO A 274 -0.22 3.35 9.57
CA PRO A 274 0.99 3.56 8.78
C PRO A 274 1.09 2.58 7.61
N PHE A 275 1.86 2.95 6.60
CA PHE A 275 1.91 2.16 5.37
C PHE A 275 2.63 0.83 5.54
N THR A 276 2.00 -0.21 5.01
CA THR A 276 2.66 -1.44 4.54
C THR A 276 2.97 -1.32 3.05
N THR A 277 3.70 -2.28 2.49
CA THR A 277 3.96 -2.35 1.04
C THR A 277 2.66 -2.31 0.23
N SER A 278 1.68 -3.12 0.63
CA SER A 278 0.41 -3.24 -0.11
C SER A 278 -0.43 -1.97 -0.02
N THR A 279 -0.52 -1.36 1.17
CA THR A 279 -1.34 -0.16 1.36
C THR A 279 -0.69 1.07 0.73
N LEU A 280 0.64 1.16 0.70
CA LEU A 280 1.36 2.20 -0.05
C LEU A 280 1.07 2.11 -1.54
N GLN A 281 1.16 0.90 -2.12
CA GLN A 281 0.89 0.69 -3.55
C GLN A 281 -0.55 1.06 -3.94
N GLN A 282 -1.53 0.70 -3.09
CA GLN A 282 -2.94 1.04 -3.30
C GLN A 282 -3.16 2.56 -3.25
N GLU A 283 -2.65 3.23 -2.23
CA GLU A 283 -2.84 4.68 -2.07
C GLU A 283 -2.04 5.49 -3.09
N ALA A 284 -0.84 5.06 -3.48
CA ALA A 284 -0.07 5.69 -4.55
C ALA A 284 -0.77 5.57 -5.91
N SER A 285 -1.37 4.41 -6.20
CA SER A 285 -2.22 4.25 -7.39
C SER A 285 -3.43 5.19 -7.36
N ARG A 286 -4.18 5.18 -6.25
CA ARG A 286 -5.41 5.97 -6.08
C ARG A 286 -5.19 7.49 -6.07
N LYS A 287 -4.18 7.97 -5.35
CA LYS A 287 -3.95 9.41 -5.12
C LYS A 287 -2.92 10.01 -6.07
N LEU A 288 -1.93 9.22 -6.52
CA LEU A 288 -0.83 9.74 -7.34
C LEU A 288 -0.88 9.27 -8.79
N GLY A 289 -1.70 8.26 -9.11
CA GLY A 289 -1.75 7.62 -10.43
C GLY A 289 -0.51 6.77 -10.73
N PHE A 290 0.26 6.38 -9.69
CA PHE A 290 1.46 5.56 -9.89
C PHE A 290 1.10 4.09 -10.08
N SER A 291 1.75 3.46 -11.06
CA SER A 291 1.72 1.99 -11.13
C SER A 291 2.42 1.38 -9.91
N VAL A 292 2.12 0.10 -9.63
CA VAL A 292 2.80 -0.65 -8.56
C VAL A 292 4.32 -0.66 -8.77
N ALA A 293 4.77 -0.88 -10.02
CA ALA A 293 6.19 -0.89 -10.36
C ALA A 293 6.84 0.49 -10.11
N GLN A 294 6.21 1.56 -10.59
CA GLN A 294 6.71 2.92 -10.39
C GLN A 294 6.78 3.27 -8.89
N THR A 295 5.76 2.92 -8.12
CA THR A 295 5.73 3.14 -6.67
C THR A 295 6.92 2.49 -5.99
N MET A 296 7.22 1.22 -6.31
CA MET A 296 8.33 0.50 -5.71
C MET A 296 9.70 1.03 -6.16
N THR A 297 9.85 1.45 -7.42
CA THR A 297 11.08 2.08 -7.89
C THR A 297 11.37 3.38 -7.15
N VAL A 298 10.36 4.25 -6.99
CA VAL A 298 10.51 5.52 -6.26
C VAL A 298 10.76 5.26 -4.78
N ALA A 299 10.01 4.35 -4.14
CA ALA A 299 10.22 3.99 -2.74
C ALA A 299 11.62 3.41 -2.48
N GLN A 300 12.14 2.59 -3.39
CA GLN A 300 13.52 2.09 -3.31
C GLN A 300 14.53 3.24 -3.35
N GLY A 301 14.34 4.21 -4.24
CA GLY A 301 15.17 5.42 -4.30
C GLY A 301 15.14 6.19 -2.99
N LEU A 302 13.95 6.41 -2.43
CA LEU A 302 13.78 7.08 -1.13
C LEU A 302 14.50 6.34 0.00
N TYR A 303 14.35 5.01 0.09
CA TYR A 303 15.00 4.20 1.11
C TYR A 303 16.52 4.20 0.98
N GLN A 304 17.06 3.98 -0.23
CA GLN A 304 18.51 3.92 -0.46
C GLN A 304 19.23 5.25 -0.19
N ASN A 305 18.51 6.37 -0.29
CA ASN A 305 19.01 7.69 0.06
C ASN A 305 18.69 8.09 1.52
N GLY A 306 18.09 7.21 2.32
CA GLY A 306 17.86 7.43 3.75
C GLY A 306 16.65 8.31 4.09
N PHE A 307 15.69 8.47 3.18
CA PHE A 307 14.50 9.29 3.41
C PHE A 307 13.37 8.53 4.13
N ILE A 308 13.22 7.24 3.87
CA ILE A 308 12.18 6.38 4.46
C ILE A 308 12.77 5.08 5.00
N THR A 309 12.00 4.39 5.85
CA THR A 309 12.27 3.01 6.26
C THR A 309 12.08 2.02 5.10
N TYR A 310 12.46 0.78 5.32
CA TYR A 310 12.41 -0.28 4.33
C TYR A 310 10.99 -0.47 3.75
N MET A 311 10.88 -0.34 2.43
CA MET A 311 9.60 -0.31 1.72
C MET A 311 8.97 -1.68 1.44
N ARG A 312 9.61 -2.78 1.86
CA ARG A 312 9.07 -4.14 1.77
C ARG A 312 8.78 -4.69 3.16
N THR A 313 7.65 -4.26 3.68
CA THR A 313 7.14 -4.60 5.00
C THR A 313 5.64 -4.89 4.94
N ASP A 314 5.20 -5.82 5.77
CA ASP A 314 3.79 -6.09 6.09
C ASP A 314 3.41 -5.55 7.49
N SER A 315 4.36 -4.97 8.20
CA SER A 315 4.17 -4.38 9.52
C SER A 315 3.57 -2.98 9.44
N VAL A 316 2.67 -2.70 10.39
CA VAL A 316 2.12 -1.37 10.65
C VAL A 316 2.70 -0.74 11.93
N ASN A 317 3.70 -1.39 12.52
CA ASN A 317 4.32 -0.95 13.76
C ASN A 317 5.13 0.34 13.57
N LEU A 318 5.14 1.20 14.57
CA LEU A 318 6.06 2.34 14.67
C LEU A 318 6.85 2.21 15.97
N SER A 319 8.15 2.51 15.90
CA SER A 319 9.00 2.61 17.07
C SER A 319 8.52 3.73 18.00
N THR A 320 8.83 3.61 19.29
CA THR A 320 8.54 4.67 20.28
C THR A 320 9.17 5.99 19.86
N LEU A 321 10.40 5.95 19.32
CA LEU A 321 11.09 7.12 18.78
C LEU A 321 10.27 7.81 17.67
N ALA A 322 9.75 7.05 16.71
CA ALA A 322 8.94 7.60 15.63
C ALA A 322 7.60 8.17 16.13
N MET A 323 6.96 7.50 17.09
CA MET A 323 5.72 7.99 17.71
C MET A 323 5.95 9.30 18.48
N ASP A 324 7.04 9.39 19.25
CA ASP A 324 7.42 10.58 20.00
C ASP A 324 7.77 11.77 19.09
N ALA A 325 8.45 11.49 17.98
CA ALA A 325 8.75 12.50 16.96
C ALA A 325 7.46 13.02 16.29
N CYS A 326 6.50 12.13 15.97
CA CYS A 326 5.19 12.53 15.47
C CYS A 326 4.44 13.39 16.49
N ARG A 327 4.38 12.96 17.75
CA ARG A 327 3.74 13.70 18.85
C ARG A 327 4.32 15.11 18.99
N SER A 328 5.64 15.23 19.02
CA SER A 328 6.34 16.52 19.13
C SER A 328 6.02 17.45 17.94
N TYR A 329 6.01 16.90 16.73
CA TYR A 329 5.64 17.64 15.53
C TYR A 329 4.17 18.09 15.56
N ILE A 330 3.25 17.21 15.97
CA ILE A 330 1.81 17.50 16.05
C ILE A 330 1.52 18.57 17.09
N ASP A 331 2.11 18.46 18.29
CA ASP A 331 1.97 19.45 19.36
C ASP A 331 2.38 20.84 18.89
N THR A 332 3.50 20.93 18.17
CA THR A 332 4.07 22.20 17.71
C THR A 332 3.29 22.80 16.54
N THR A 333 2.80 21.95 15.62
CA THR A 333 2.26 22.40 14.33
C THR A 333 0.73 22.51 14.33
N PHE A 334 0.05 21.56 14.96
CA PHE A 334 -1.41 21.47 14.96
C PHE A 334 -2.05 21.84 16.29
N GLY A 335 -1.31 21.71 17.40
CA GLY A 335 -1.78 21.92 18.77
C GLY A 335 -1.96 20.60 19.53
N LYS A 336 -1.85 20.67 20.86
CA LYS A 336 -1.94 19.50 21.75
C LYS A 336 -3.27 18.77 21.63
N GLU A 337 -4.34 19.45 21.25
CA GLU A 337 -5.66 18.87 21.03
C GLU A 337 -5.73 17.92 19.82
N TYR A 338 -4.74 17.94 18.92
CA TYR A 338 -4.62 17.00 17.81
C TYR A 338 -3.71 15.80 18.12
N SER A 339 -3.06 15.82 19.27
CA SER A 339 -2.00 14.89 19.65
C SER A 339 -2.49 13.79 20.58
N LEU A 340 -1.77 12.67 20.62
CA LEU A 340 -2.03 11.54 21.50
C LEU A 340 -0.88 11.41 22.50
N ALA A 341 -1.21 11.37 23.81
CA ALA A 341 -0.20 11.33 24.87
C ALA A 341 0.74 10.12 24.75
N GLU A 342 0.21 8.93 24.42
CA GLU A 342 0.97 7.68 24.32
C GLU A 342 1.18 7.20 22.86
N GLY A 343 0.73 7.99 21.88
CA GLY A 343 0.65 7.56 20.48
C GLY A 343 -0.40 6.47 20.25
N ARG A 344 -0.58 6.06 18.99
CA ARG A 344 -1.52 5.02 18.57
C ARG A 344 -0.76 3.80 18.07
N LYS A 345 -0.95 2.66 18.75
CA LYS A 345 -0.41 1.37 18.33
C LYS A 345 -1.38 0.66 17.40
N TYR A 346 -0.86 0.20 16.27
CA TYR A 346 -1.61 -0.59 15.29
C TYR A 346 -1.15 -2.05 15.35
N LYS A 347 -2.10 -2.98 15.30
CA LYS A 347 -1.80 -4.42 15.31
C LYS A 347 -1.69 -4.96 13.90
N THR A 348 -0.56 -5.59 13.58
CA THR A 348 -0.37 -6.34 12.34
C THR A 348 -1.30 -7.56 12.36
N LYS A 349 -2.14 -7.72 11.32
CA LYS A 349 -3.13 -8.80 11.25
C LYS A 349 -2.57 -10.12 10.71
N GLN A 350 -1.39 -10.11 10.09
CA GLN A 350 -0.79 -11.29 9.47
C GLN A 350 0.05 -12.07 10.49
N ALA A 351 -0.30 -13.34 10.73
CA ALA A 351 0.36 -14.19 11.73
C ALA A 351 1.82 -14.55 11.43
N ASN A 352 2.23 -14.45 10.15
CA ASN A 352 3.61 -14.70 9.71
C ASN A 352 4.35 -13.40 9.36
N ALA A 353 3.82 -12.25 9.76
CA ALA A 353 4.54 -11.00 9.56
C ALA A 353 5.86 -11.06 10.34
N GLN A 354 6.94 -10.60 9.70
CA GLN A 354 8.20 -10.40 10.42
C GLN A 354 7.97 -9.23 11.38
N GLU A 355 7.45 -9.50 12.57
CA GLU A 355 7.06 -8.50 13.58
C GLU A 355 8.22 -7.58 14.01
N ALA A 356 9.46 -7.94 13.66
CA ALA A 356 10.65 -7.10 13.83
C ALA A 356 10.68 -5.88 12.89
N HIS A 357 9.88 -5.85 11.81
CA HIS A 357 9.93 -4.77 10.84
C HIS A 357 9.04 -3.60 11.25
N GLU A 358 9.48 -2.39 10.90
CA GLU A 358 8.69 -1.19 11.06
C GLU A 358 7.80 -0.94 9.82
N ALA A 359 6.78 -0.11 9.97
CA ALA A 359 6.00 0.39 8.84
C ALA A 359 6.86 1.25 7.90
N ILE A 360 6.35 1.49 6.69
CA ILE A 360 6.92 2.47 5.76
C ILE A 360 6.60 3.87 6.29
N ARG A 361 7.61 4.55 6.81
CA ARG A 361 7.55 5.89 7.42
C ARG A 361 8.78 6.72 7.02
N PRO A 362 8.76 8.05 7.20
CA PRO A 362 9.98 8.85 7.11
C PRO A 362 11.05 8.36 8.10
N ALA A 363 12.31 8.37 7.68
CA ALA A 363 13.44 8.12 8.58
C ALA A 363 13.56 9.21 9.67
N TYR A 364 13.19 10.45 9.29
CA TYR A 364 13.19 11.62 10.16
C TYR A 364 11.89 12.41 9.95
N ILE A 365 11.10 12.60 11.00
CA ILE A 365 9.78 13.26 10.92
C ILE A 365 9.90 14.77 10.75
N ASP A 366 10.94 15.38 11.33
CA ASP A 366 11.26 16.82 11.23
C ASP A 366 11.62 17.26 9.81
N LYS A 367 11.99 16.32 8.94
CA LYS A 367 12.19 16.55 7.52
C LYS A 367 10.85 16.60 6.77
N THR A 368 10.12 17.69 6.96
CA THR A 368 8.81 17.87 6.31
C THR A 368 8.92 17.84 4.78
N PRO A 369 7.83 17.48 4.07
CA PRO A 369 7.81 17.50 2.60
C PRO A 369 8.22 18.84 1.99
N ASP A 370 8.03 19.96 2.68
CA ASP A 370 8.38 21.30 2.18
C ASP A 370 9.87 21.63 2.37
N THR A 371 10.57 20.89 3.25
CA THR A 371 11.97 21.14 3.62
C THR A 371 12.95 20.06 3.16
N ILE A 372 12.45 18.93 2.67
CA ILE A 372 13.29 17.76 2.35
C ILE A 372 14.13 17.94 1.07
N GLY A 373 13.75 18.88 0.20
CA GLY A 373 14.48 19.16 -1.05
C GLY A 373 14.32 18.07 -2.13
N LEU A 374 13.29 17.22 -2.01
CA LEU A 374 12.90 16.27 -3.05
C LEU A 374 12.02 16.97 -4.09
N GLU A 375 11.99 16.44 -5.31
CA GLU A 375 11.15 16.95 -6.40
C GLU A 375 10.35 15.83 -7.08
N GLY A 376 9.40 16.22 -7.93
CA GLY A 376 8.69 15.32 -8.82
C GLY A 376 8.05 14.11 -8.13
N GLY A 377 8.32 12.92 -8.66
CA GLY A 377 7.72 11.68 -8.15
C GLY A 377 8.19 11.28 -6.75
N GLU A 378 9.44 11.58 -6.40
CA GLU A 378 10.01 11.30 -5.09
C GLU A 378 9.35 12.16 -4.01
N LEU A 379 9.20 13.46 -4.25
CA LEU A 379 8.48 14.35 -3.33
C LEU A 379 7.03 13.93 -3.12
N ARG A 380 6.33 13.58 -4.21
CA ARG A 380 4.91 13.16 -4.15
C ARG A 380 4.73 11.89 -3.32
N LEU A 381 5.60 10.89 -3.50
CA LEU A 381 5.52 9.65 -2.73
C LEU A 381 5.96 9.86 -1.27
N TYR A 382 7.03 10.63 -1.06
CA TYR A 382 7.48 10.98 0.29
C TYR A 382 6.41 11.73 1.08
N ARG A 383 5.76 12.74 0.48
CA ARG A 383 4.63 13.47 1.07
C ARG A 383 3.51 12.52 1.47
N LEU A 384 3.12 11.61 0.58
CA LEU A 384 2.08 10.61 0.88
C LEU A 384 2.44 9.77 2.11
N ILE A 385 3.68 9.28 2.18
CA ILE A 385 4.20 8.47 3.31
C ILE A 385 4.24 9.29 4.60
N TRP A 386 4.75 10.52 4.53
CA TRP A 386 4.91 11.42 5.65
C TRP A 386 3.55 11.80 6.25
N GLU A 387 2.60 12.25 5.42
CA GLU A 387 1.28 12.67 5.88
C GLU A 387 0.51 11.49 6.48
N ARG A 388 0.61 10.29 5.88
CA ARG A 388 -0.01 9.09 6.44
C ARG A 388 0.57 8.70 7.80
N THR A 389 1.88 8.83 7.97
CA THR A 389 2.57 8.51 9.23
C THR A 389 2.13 9.47 10.33
N VAL A 390 2.19 10.77 10.10
CA VAL A 390 1.80 11.79 11.08
C VAL A 390 0.30 11.68 11.40
N ALA A 391 -0.56 11.56 10.37
CA ALA A 391 -2.00 11.41 10.57
C ALA A 391 -2.37 10.16 11.39
N SER A 392 -1.62 9.06 11.27
CA SER A 392 -1.84 7.85 12.08
C SER A 392 -1.70 8.08 13.59
N GLN A 393 -0.93 9.10 13.97
CA GLN A 393 -0.65 9.47 15.37
C GLN A 393 -1.49 10.67 15.85
N MET A 394 -2.39 11.19 15.00
CA MET A 394 -3.32 12.26 15.37
C MET A 394 -4.60 11.70 16.02
N GLN A 395 -5.31 12.58 16.72
CA GLN A 395 -6.65 12.32 17.26
C GLN A 395 -7.65 11.95 16.17
N GLU A 396 -8.67 11.14 16.51
CA GLU A 396 -9.79 10.86 15.61
C GLU A 396 -10.57 12.11 15.21
N ALA A 397 -11.19 12.06 14.03
CA ALA A 397 -12.17 13.07 13.65
C ALA A 397 -13.50 12.79 14.37
N LYS A 398 -14.13 13.83 14.93
CA LYS A 398 -15.49 13.76 15.51
C LYS A 398 -16.48 14.30 14.49
N ILE A 399 -17.42 13.47 14.07
CA ILE A 399 -18.39 13.75 13.02
C ILE A 399 -19.79 13.63 13.62
N GLU A 400 -20.61 14.64 13.42
CA GLU A 400 -22.05 14.58 13.70
C GLU A 400 -22.77 14.29 12.38
N THR A 401 -23.42 13.13 12.30
CA THR A 401 -24.32 12.79 11.21
C THR A 401 -25.74 13.09 11.65
N THR A 402 -26.47 13.91 10.89
CA THR A 402 -27.89 14.16 11.10
C THR A 402 -28.68 13.51 9.97
N THR A 403 -29.66 12.68 10.33
CA THR A 403 -30.65 12.14 9.40
C THR A 403 -31.96 12.90 9.63
N PHE A 404 -32.37 13.67 8.63
CA PHE A 404 -33.66 14.36 8.62
C PHE A 404 -34.66 13.49 7.89
N THR A 405 -35.80 13.25 8.53
CA THR A 405 -36.90 12.48 7.99
C THR A 405 -38.07 13.41 7.70
N PHE A 406 -38.60 13.31 6.49
CA PHE A 406 -39.68 14.14 5.99
C PHE A 406 -40.80 13.27 5.44
N SER A 407 -42.00 13.82 5.44
CA SER A 407 -43.15 13.27 4.72
C SER A 407 -43.82 14.37 3.89
N PRO A 408 -44.31 14.05 2.68
CA PRO A 408 -45.07 15.00 1.88
C PRO A 408 -46.46 15.17 2.51
N THR A 409 -46.97 16.40 2.56
CA THR A 409 -48.29 16.70 3.16
C THR A 409 -49.44 15.94 2.50
N VAL A 410 -49.30 15.63 1.21
CA VAL A 410 -50.28 14.88 0.41
C VAL A 410 -50.18 13.36 0.56
N ALA A 411 -49.08 12.83 1.11
CA ALA A 411 -48.87 11.39 1.29
C ALA A 411 -48.03 11.11 2.56
N PRO A 412 -48.61 11.30 3.76
CA PRO A 412 -47.88 11.26 5.03
C PRO A 412 -47.36 9.87 5.42
N ASP A 413 -47.75 8.82 4.71
CA ASP A 413 -47.24 7.46 4.91
C ASP A 413 -45.90 7.22 4.18
N GLN A 414 -45.40 8.20 3.44
CA GLN A 414 -44.09 8.15 2.79
C GLN A 414 -43.00 8.77 3.64
N GLU A 415 -41.88 8.07 3.72
CA GLU A 415 -40.68 8.53 4.41
C GLU A 415 -39.62 8.94 3.38
N TRP A 416 -39.20 10.19 3.46
CA TRP A 416 -38.15 10.80 2.67
C TRP A 416 -37.01 11.23 3.57
N VAL A 417 -35.78 11.08 3.12
CA VAL A 417 -34.61 11.25 3.97
C VAL A 417 -33.59 12.18 3.32
N SER A 418 -33.06 13.10 4.12
CA SER A 418 -31.80 13.79 3.82
C SER A 418 -30.78 13.52 4.90
N LYS A 419 -29.52 13.33 4.51
CA LYS A 419 -28.42 13.08 5.45
C LYS A 419 -27.38 14.18 5.30
N GLY A 420 -27.05 14.81 6.42
CA GLY A 420 -25.97 15.78 6.54
C GLY A 420 -24.88 15.27 7.47
N GLU A 421 -23.64 15.61 7.18
CA GLU A 421 -22.50 15.35 8.05
C GLU A 421 -21.78 16.66 8.37
N VAL A 422 -21.49 16.88 9.64
CA VAL A 422 -20.73 18.05 10.12
C VAL A 422 -19.52 17.54 10.89
N ILE A 423 -18.33 17.95 10.43
CA ILE A 423 -17.09 17.71 11.16
C ILE A 423 -17.06 18.65 12.37
N LYS A 424 -17.27 18.12 13.58
CA LYS A 424 -17.17 18.87 14.84
C LYS A 424 -15.73 19.08 15.26
N PHE A 425 -14.88 18.10 14.96
CA PHE A 425 -13.44 18.19 15.16
C PHE A 425 -12.73 17.40 14.05
N PRO A 426 -11.86 18.03 13.25
CA PRO A 426 -11.26 17.36 12.09
C PRO A 426 -10.25 16.28 12.47
N GLY A 427 -9.60 16.37 13.63
CA GLY A 427 -8.55 15.42 14.02
C GLY A 427 -7.52 15.23 12.90
N PHE A 428 -7.19 13.97 12.60
CA PHE A 428 -6.27 13.60 11.52
C PHE A 428 -6.67 14.13 10.12
N MET A 429 -7.96 14.40 9.87
CA MET A 429 -8.44 14.88 8.56
C MET A 429 -7.97 16.29 8.24
N LYS A 430 -7.43 17.02 9.23
CA LYS A 430 -6.74 18.30 8.99
C LYS A 430 -5.48 18.13 8.13
N LEU A 431 -4.89 16.92 8.13
CA LEU A 431 -3.69 16.58 7.36
C LEU A 431 -3.96 15.59 6.23
N TYR A 432 -4.79 14.55 6.45
CA TYR A 432 -4.94 13.43 5.51
C TYR A 432 -6.38 12.93 5.39
N VAL A 433 -6.92 12.89 4.16
CA VAL A 433 -8.32 12.46 3.86
C VAL A 433 -8.39 11.24 2.95
#